data_AF-A0A6A5UZ43-F1
#
_entry.id   AF-A0A6A5UZ43-F1
#
_cell.length_a   1.000
_cell.length_b   1.000
_cell.length_c   1.000
_cell.angle_alpha   90.00
_cell.angle_beta   90.00
_cell.angle_gamma   90.00
#
_symmetry.space_group_name_H-M   'P 1'
#
loop_
_entity.id
_entity.type
_entity.pdbx_description
1 polymer ?
#
loop_
_entity_poly.entity_id
_entity_poly.type
_entity_poly.pdbx_seq_one_letter_code
_entity_poly.pdbx_strand_id
1 'polypeptide(L)'
;HPRYTEIIQLVDMAVSRLLLRPSAPDASLYSIQSLLLYFQWMPYDLYSPNSSTTHTQIEFKTRYNEMSTWFVFGIALRYASFFGLEQKALSTFGDEFGAVHATKEDLENMRVWLNIVTYDCNLTLTSGMPASLRAEPTNTAAYKFCSHHAAQRPGDLRYASMVSWLTLSRI
;
A
#
# COMPACT_ATOMS: atom_id res chain seq x y z
N HIS A 1 -6.43 16.03 -17.19
CA HIS A 1 -7.92 15.93 -17.19
C HIS A 1 -8.49 17.22 -16.60
N PRO A 2 -9.57 17.80 -17.16
CA PRO A 2 -10.07 19.12 -16.74
C PRO A 2 -10.53 19.19 -15.27
N ARG A 3 -10.91 18.06 -14.66
CA ARG A 3 -11.33 17.96 -13.24
C ARG A 3 -10.28 17.37 -12.30
N TYR A 4 -9.02 17.35 -12.72
CA TYR A 4 -7.94 16.71 -11.96
C TYR A 4 -7.74 17.33 -10.57
N THR A 5 -7.80 18.66 -10.48
CA THR A 5 -7.65 19.42 -9.23
C THR A 5 -8.79 19.16 -8.25
N GLU A 6 -10.04 19.08 -8.72
CA GLU A 6 -11.20 18.75 -7.88
C GLU A 6 -11.06 17.36 -7.25
N ILE A 7 -10.60 16.38 -8.04
CA ILE A 7 -10.39 15.01 -7.55
C ILE A 7 -9.29 15.00 -6.49
N ILE A 8 -8.18 15.70 -6.71
CA ILE A 8 -7.10 15.81 -5.71
C ILE A 8 -7.62 16.44 -4.42
N GLN A 9 -8.39 17.51 -4.49
CA GLN A 9 -8.96 18.18 -3.31
C GLN A 9 -9.87 17.24 -2.51
N LEU A 10 -10.69 16.42 -3.17
CA LEU A 10 -11.53 15.44 -2.50
C LEU A 10 -10.70 14.37 -1.79
N VAL A 11 -9.63 13.89 -2.44
CA VAL A 11 -8.71 12.93 -1.84
C VAL A 11 -7.98 13.53 -0.64
N ASP A 12 -7.47 14.75 -0.76
CA ASP A 12 -6.79 15.45 0.32
C ASP A 12 -7.73 15.70 1.52
N MET A 13 -9.00 16.03 1.26
CA MET A 13 -10.02 16.16 2.30
C MET A 13 -10.32 14.82 2.98
N ALA A 14 -10.40 13.72 2.23
CA ALA A 14 -10.62 12.39 2.77
C ALA A 14 -9.43 11.93 3.63
N VAL A 15 -8.20 12.12 3.14
CA VAL A 15 -6.97 11.82 3.89
C VAL A 15 -6.90 12.68 5.15
N SER A 16 -7.16 14.00 5.05
CA SER A 16 -7.16 14.90 6.21
C SER A 16 -8.17 14.48 7.26
N ARG A 17 -9.38 14.08 6.85
CA ARG A 17 -10.40 13.55 7.77
C ARG A 17 -9.92 12.27 8.46
N LEU A 18 -9.31 11.37 7.70
CA LEU A 18 -8.78 10.11 8.23
C LEU A 18 -7.68 10.35 9.28
N LEU A 19 -6.84 11.38 9.08
CA LEU A 19 -5.78 11.76 10.01
C LEU A 19 -6.28 12.51 11.24
N LEU A 20 -7.19 13.48 11.06
CA LEU A 20 -7.63 14.37 12.13
C LEU A 20 -8.75 13.78 12.99
N ARG A 21 -9.55 12.87 12.42
CA ARG A 21 -10.67 12.24 13.13
C ARG A 21 -10.83 10.78 12.70
N PRO A 22 -9.88 9.91 13.08
CA PRO A 22 -9.99 8.49 12.80
C PRO A 22 -11.24 7.91 13.47
N SER A 23 -12.15 7.32 12.69
CA SER A 23 -13.31 6.58 13.22
C SER A 23 -13.06 5.08 13.11
N ALA A 24 -13.57 4.29 14.06
CA ALA A 24 -13.47 2.82 14.02
C ALA A 24 -13.98 2.17 12.71
N PRO A 25 -15.11 2.58 12.10
CA PRO A 25 -15.55 2.05 10.79
C PRO A 25 -14.62 2.41 9.64
N ASP A 26 -13.74 3.41 9.79
CA ASP A 26 -12.81 3.80 8.74
C ASP A 26 -11.65 2.80 8.62
N ALA A 27 -11.44 1.91 9.59
CA ALA A 27 -10.46 0.84 9.52
C ALA A 27 -10.99 -0.37 8.74
N SER A 28 -11.10 -0.20 7.42
CA SER A 28 -11.50 -1.23 6.47
C SER A 28 -10.40 -1.55 5.47
N LEU A 29 -10.50 -2.70 4.80
CA LEU A 29 -9.59 -3.09 3.72
C LEU A 29 -9.53 -2.03 2.61
N TYR A 30 -10.68 -1.41 2.29
CA TYR A 30 -10.78 -0.36 1.27
C TYR A 30 -10.01 0.90 1.64
N SER A 31 -10.03 1.28 2.91
CA SER A 31 -9.29 2.45 3.40
C SER A 31 -7.78 2.22 3.29
N ILE A 32 -7.33 1.01 3.65
CA ILE A 32 -5.92 0.61 3.51
C ILE A 32 -5.53 0.66 2.02
N GLN A 33 -6.29 0.01 1.14
CA GLN A 33 -6.04 0.05 -0.31
C GLN A 33 -6.02 1.48 -0.87
N SER A 34 -6.92 2.34 -0.42
CA SER A 34 -6.98 3.74 -0.85
C SER A 34 -5.73 4.51 -0.43
N LEU A 35 -5.23 4.28 0.78
CA LEU A 35 -3.95 4.86 1.23
C LEU A 35 -2.77 4.32 0.43
N LEU A 36 -2.77 3.01 0.12
CA LEU A 36 -1.72 2.40 -0.71
C LEU A 36 -1.67 3.02 -2.11
N LEU A 37 -2.84 3.23 -2.71
CA LEU A 37 -2.96 3.91 -4.00
C LEU A 37 -2.52 5.37 -3.90
N TYR A 38 -2.93 6.09 -2.86
CA TYR A 38 -2.60 7.51 -2.67
C TYR A 38 -1.09 7.77 -2.67
N PHE A 39 -0.32 6.98 -1.92
CA PHE A 39 1.12 7.20 -1.88
C PHE A 39 1.82 6.74 -3.18
N GLN A 40 1.30 5.72 -3.87
CA GLN A 40 1.87 5.27 -5.14
C GLN A 40 1.64 6.29 -6.27
N TRP A 41 0.52 7.02 -6.21
CA TRP A 41 0.06 7.96 -7.22
C TRP A 41 0.20 9.43 -6.80
N MET A 42 1.08 9.75 -5.84
CA MET A 42 1.15 11.09 -5.22
C MET A 42 0.93 12.21 -6.25
N PRO A 43 -0.14 13.02 -6.08
CA PRO A 43 -0.63 13.87 -7.15
C PRO A 43 0.35 14.99 -7.51
N TYR A 44 0.18 15.53 -8.72
CA TYR A 44 0.92 16.69 -9.19
C TYR A 44 0.22 17.97 -8.74
N ASP A 45 0.99 18.90 -8.21
CA ASP A 45 0.55 20.27 -8.01
C ASP A 45 0.75 21.08 -9.28
N LEU A 46 -0.28 21.87 -9.59
CA LEU A 46 -0.19 22.96 -10.55
C LEU A 46 0.45 24.14 -9.81
N TYR A 47 1.73 24.35 -10.06
CA TYR A 47 2.42 25.53 -9.61
C TYR A 47 2.22 26.63 -10.65
N SER A 48 1.42 27.64 -10.31
CA SER A 48 1.35 28.89 -11.07
C SER A 48 2.23 29.89 -10.32
N PRO A 49 3.50 30.10 -10.72
CA PRO A 49 4.27 31.21 -10.16
C PRO A 49 3.48 32.50 -10.43
N ASN A 50 3.36 33.32 -9.39
CA ASN A 50 2.52 34.51 -9.35
C ASN A 50 2.56 35.29 -10.66
N SER A 51 1.37 35.69 -11.10
CA SER A 51 1.03 36.52 -12.25
C SER A 51 1.75 37.88 -12.26
N SER A 52 3.04 37.86 -12.57
CA SER A 52 3.81 39.03 -12.96
C SER A 52 4.89 38.57 -13.92
N THR A 53 4.80 39.03 -15.17
CA THR A 53 5.71 38.82 -16.32
C THR A 53 5.44 37.59 -17.22
N THR A 54 4.50 37.78 -18.14
CA THR A 54 4.60 37.50 -19.60
C THR A 54 5.04 36.13 -20.14
N HIS A 55 5.12 35.07 -19.35
CA HIS A 55 5.14 33.70 -19.87
C HIS A 55 4.33 32.77 -18.97
N THR A 56 3.14 32.35 -19.43
CA THR A 56 2.31 31.32 -18.77
C THR A 56 2.95 29.95 -18.95
N GLN A 57 4.05 29.68 -18.25
CA GLN A 57 4.55 28.33 -18.05
C GLN A 57 3.85 27.76 -16.82
N ILE A 58 2.90 26.86 -17.06
CA ILE A 58 2.31 26.02 -16.02
C ILE A 58 3.39 25.01 -15.62
N GLU A 59 3.97 25.15 -14.44
CA GLU A 59 4.93 24.18 -13.91
C GLU A 59 4.18 23.10 -13.13
N PHE A 60 4.43 21.84 -13.47
CA PHE A 60 3.91 20.69 -12.74
C PHE A 60 4.95 20.24 -11.73
N LYS A 61 4.64 20.37 -10.44
CA LYS A 61 5.52 19.89 -9.37
C LYS A 61 4.95 18.60 -8.78
N THR A 62 5.76 17.54 -8.72
CA THR A 62 5.37 16.33 -8.01
C THR A 62 5.24 16.63 -6.51
N ARG A 63 4.15 16.19 -5.87
CA ARG A 63 4.07 16.17 -4.39
C ARG A 63 4.83 15.00 -3.77
N TYR A 64 5.44 14.16 -4.61
CA TYR A 64 6.23 13.03 -4.18
C TYR A 64 7.40 13.51 -3.32
N ASN A 65 7.40 13.08 -2.07
CA ASN A 65 8.52 13.23 -1.15
C ASN A 65 8.63 11.91 -0.39
N GLU A 66 9.83 11.35 -0.32
CA GLU A 66 10.07 10.07 0.34
C GLU A 66 9.59 10.08 1.81
N MET A 67 9.74 11.22 2.50
CA MET A 67 9.27 11.40 3.87
C MET A 67 7.74 11.40 3.99
N SER A 68 7.03 12.01 3.03
CA SER A 68 5.56 12.00 3.05
C SER A 68 5.01 10.63 2.66
N THR A 69 5.64 9.94 1.70
CA THR A 69 5.33 8.55 1.36
C THR A 69 5.54 7.63 2.55
N TRP A 70 6.66 7.75 3.27
CA TRP A 70 6.92 6.95 4.47
C TRP A 70 5.90 7.23 5.59
N PHE A 71 5.53 8.49 5.81
CA PHE A 71 4.51 8.86 6.78
C PHE A 71 3.14 8.25 6.46
N VAL A 72 2.66 8.40 5.22
CA VAL A 72 1.39 7.83 4.75
C VAL A 72 1.43 6.30 4.82
N PHE A 73 2.55 5.68 4.46
CA PHE A 73 2.74 4.24 4.60
C PHE A 73 2.63 3.79 6.06
N GLY A 74 3.26 4.51 6.99
CA GLY A 74 3.15 4.21 8.42
C GLY A 74 1.71 4.32 8.95
N ILE A 75 0.91 5.24 8.41
CA ILE A 75 -0.53 5.32 8.71
C ILE A 75 -1.25 4.09 8.18
N ALA A 76 -1.06 3.74 6.90
CA ALA A 76 -1.65 2.55 6.30
C ALA A 76 -1.30 1.28 7.09
N LEU A 77 -0.07 1.17 7.57
CA LEU A 77 0.38 0.07 8.41
C LEU A 77 -0.37 0.01 9.75
N ARG A 78 -0.57 1.15 10.43
CA ARG A 78 -1.37 1.21 11.67
C ARG A 78 -2.82 0.78 11.44
N TYR A 79 -3.43 1.20 10.33
CA TYR A 79 -4.77 0.73 9.96
C TYR A 79 -4.81 -0.76 9.66
N ALA A 80 -3.79 -1.30 8.99
CA ALA A 80 -3.66 -2.73 8.75
C ALA A 80 -3.53 -3.53 10.06
N SER A 81 -2.73 -3.04 11.02
CA SER A 81 -2.61 -3.64 12.35
C SER A 81 -3.93 -3.57 13.13
N PHE A 82 -4.63 -2.44 13.10
CA PHE A 82 -5.93 -2.29 13.78
C PHE A 82 -7.02 -3.19 13.17
N PHE A 83 -7.03 -3.37 11.85
CA PHE A 83 -7.92 -4.30 11.17
C PHE A 83 -7.57 -5.79 11.42
N GLY A 84 -6.38 -6.06 11.95
CA GLY A 84 -5.83 -7.41 12.12
C GLY A 84 -5.48 -8.06 10.78
N LEU A 85 -5.09 -7.28 9.78
CA LEU A 85 -4.85 -7.76 8.42
C LEU A 85 -3.76 -8.83 8.36
N GLU A 86 -2.66 -8.60 9.07
CA GLU A 86 -1.54 -9.55 9.17
C GLU A 86 -2.01 -10.90 9.72
N GLN A 87 -2.73 -10.89 10.84
CA GLN A 87 -3.23 -12.12 11.45
C GLN A 87 -4.22 -12.85 10.53
N LYS A 88 -5.13 -12.13 9.87
CA LYS A 88 -6.08 -12.72 8.92
C LYS A 88 -5.35 -13.34 7.72
N ALA A 89 -4.41 -12.63 7.12
CA ALA A 89 -3.64 -13.12 5.97
C ALA A 89 -2.78 -14.34 6.33
N LEU A 90 -2.07 -14.29 7.46
CA LEU A 90 -1.16 -15.35 7.87
C LEU A 90 -1.87 -16.57 8.46
N SER A 91 -3.02 -16.41 9.13
CA SER A 91 -3.77 -17.54 9.68
C SER A 91 -4.42 -18.38 8.58
N THR A 92 -5.02 -17.75 7.57
CA THR A 92 -5.66 -18.47 6.45
C THR A 92 -4.64 -19.27 5.65
N PHE A 93 -3.49 -18.68 5.31
CA PHE A 93 -2.47 -19.33 4.50
C PHE A 93 -1.35 -19.98 5.33
N GLY A 94 -1.45 -19.97 6.65
CA GLY A 94 -0.51 -20.64 7.56
C GLY A 94 -0.74 -22.15 7.62
N ASP A 95 -2.00 -22.57 7.55
CA ASP A 95 -2.43 -23.97 7.58
C ASP A 95 -2.86 -24.46 6.18
N GLU A 96 -2.61 -25.72 5.86
CA GLU A 96 -3.00 -26.31 4.57
C GLU A 96 -4.52 -26.39 4.42
N PHE A 97 -5.23 -26.71 5.50
CA PHE A 97 -6.68 -26.77 5.50
C PHE A 97 -7.32 -25.39 5.25
N GLY A 98 -6.78 -24.36 5.91
CA GLY A 98 -7.20 -22.97 5.71
C GLY A 98 -6.95 -22.48 4.27
N ALA A 99 -5.79 -22.84 3.70
CA ALA A 99 -5.43 -22.44 2.34
C ALA A 99 -6.36 -23.06 1.28
N VAL A 100 -6.81 -24.31 1.46
CA VAL A 100 -7.72 -25.00 0.52
C VAL A 100 -9.13 -24.41 0.55
N HIS A 101 -9.59 -23.95 1.72
CA HIS A 101 -10.92 -23.37 1.91
C HIS A 101 -10.93 -21.83 1.88
N ALA A 102 -9.84 -21.21 1.43
CA ALA A 102 -9.70 -19.77 1.39
C ALA A 102 -10.81 -19.13 0.54
N THR A 103 -11.51 -18.18 1.14
CA THR A 103 -12.56 -17.42 0.44
C THR A 103 -11.94 -16.34 -0.45
N LYS A 104 -12.78 -15.73 -1.30
CA LYS A 104 -12.35 -14.58 -2.11
C LYS A 104 -11.85 -13.42 -1.23
N GLU A 105 -12.47 -13.20 -0.07
CA GLU A 105 -12.07 -12.14 0.86
C GLU A 105 -10.68 -12.40 1.45
N ASP A 106 -10.39 -13.65 1.82
CA ASP A 106 -9.07 -14.05 2.32
C ASP A 106 -7.97 -13.85 1.29
N LEU A 107 -8.26 -14.14 0.02
CA LEU A 107 -7.34 -13.88 -1.08
C LEU A 107 -7.08 -12.38 -1.26
N GLU A 108 -8.10 -11.52 -1.13
CA GLU A 108 -7.90 -10.06 -1.20
C GLU A 108 -7.11 -9.54 0.02
N ASN A 109 -7.37 -10.06 1.23
CA ASN A 109 -6.61 -9.73 2.42
C ASN A 109 -5.13 -10.06 2.26
N MET A 110 -4.83 -11.26 1.74
CA MET A 110 -3.46 -11.70 1.47
C MET A 110 -2.78 -10.85 0.39
N ARG A 111 -3.49 -10.48 -0.67
CA ARG A 111 -2.95 -9.56 -1.70
C ARG A 111 -2.57 -8.20 -1.13
N VAL A 112 -3.46 -7.60 -0.32
CA VAL A 112 -3.17 -6.30 0.31
C VAL A 112 -1.99 -6.42 1.27
N TRP A 113 -1.92 -7.50 2.05
CA TRP A 113 -0.78 -7.77 2.93
C TRP A 113 0.55 -7.90 2.18
N LEU A 114 0.58 -8.71 1.12
CA LEU A 114 1.76 -8.86 0.26
C LEU A 114 2.19 -7.53 -0.37
N ASN A 115 1.23 -6.70 -0.76
CA ASN A 115 1.49 -5.37 -1.29
C ASN A 115 2.16 -4.47 -0.23
N ILE A 116 1.66 -4.45 1.00
CA ILE A 116 2.26 -3.71 2.12
C ILE A 116 3.71 -4.15 2.36
N VAL A 117 3.97 -5.45 2.43
CA VAL A 117 5.32 -6.00 2.66
C VAL A 117 6.28 -5.62 1.52
N THR A 118 5.80 -5.68 0.28
CA THR A 118 6.56 -5.24 -0.89
C THR A 118 6.92 -3.76 -0.80
N TYR A 119 5.99 -2.93 -0.35
CA TYR A 119 6.22 -1.49 -0.21
C TYR A 119 7.15 -1.12 0.94
N ASP A 120 7.05 -1.77 2.09
CA ASP A 120 7.99 -1.58 3.21
C ASP A 120 9.43 -1.80 2.73
N CYS A 121 9.64 -2.84 1.92
CA CYS A 121 10.95 -3.10 1.37
C CYS A 121 11.34 -2.10 0.28
N ASN A 122 10.44 -1.73 -0.62
CA ASN A 122 10.76 -0.72 -1.63
C ASN A 122 11.21 0.58 -0.95
N LEU A 123 10.50 1.05 0.09
CA LEU A 123 10.90 2.23 0.87
C LEU A 123 12.25 2.05 1.56
N THR A 124 12.53 0.85 2.07
CA THR A 124 13.83 0.52 2.66
C THR A 124 14.95 0.60 1.63
N LEU A 125 14.73 0.05 0.43
CA LEU A 125 15.73 -0.04 -0.63
C LEU A 125 15.94 1.29 -1.37
N THR A 126 14.87 2.04 -1.64
CA THR A 126 14.95 3.30 -2.40
C THR A 126 15.34 4.47 -1.53
N SER A 127 14.78 4.54 -0.32
CA SER A 127 14.86 5.74 0.53
C SER A 127 15.68 5.51 1.80
N GLY A 128 16.28 4.33 1.97
CA GLY A 128 17.12 3.99 3.12
C GLY A 128 16.38 3.95 4.45
N MET A 129 15.05 3.93 4.43
CA MET A 129 14.22 3.96 5.64
C MET A 129 14.26 2.61 6.36
N PRO A 130 14.18 2.57 7.69
CA PRO A 130 14.17 1.30 8.42
C PRO A 130 12.91 0.51 8.09
N ALA A 131 13.09 -0.77 7.77
CA ALA A 131 11.98 -1.67 7.54
C ALA A 131 11.12 -1.83 8.80
N SER A 132 9.81 -1.69 8.63
CA SER A 132 8.84 -1.79 9.73
C SER A 132 8.29 -3.20 9.89
N LEU A 133 8.43 -4.07 8.89
CA LEU A 133 7.87 -5.42 8.86
C LEU A 133 8.93 -6.52 8.77
N ARG A 134 8.57 -7.70 9.31
CA ARG A 134 9.35 -8.94 9.16
C ARG A 134 8.78 -9.72 7.97
N ALA A 135 9.61 -9.97 6.95
CA ALA A 135 9.18 -10.66 5.73
C ALA A 135 9.09 -12.19 5.86
N GLU A 136 9.80 -12.79 6.83
CA GLU A 136 9.86 -14.26 7.01
C GLU A 136 8.50 -14.97 7.16
N PRO A 137 7.60 -14.58 8.10
CA PRO A 137 6.31 -15.27 8.25
C PRO A 137 5.43 -15.12 7.01
N THR A 138 5.56 -13.99 6.32
CA THR A 138 4.83 -13.72 5.07
C THR A 138 5.32 -14.61 3.94
N ASN A 139 6.61 -14.95 3.88
CA ASN A 139 7.15 -15.77 2.80
C ASN A 139 6.52 -17.17 2.77
N THR A 140 6.45 -17.85 3.92
CA THR A 140 5.82 -19.18 4.01
C THR A 140 4.35 -19.16 3.58
N ALA A 141 3.61 -18.12 4.00
CA ALA A 141 2.21 -17.93 3.59
C ALA A 141 2.08 -17.57 2.10
N ALA A 142 3.03 -16.81 1.54
CA ALA A 142 3.03 -16.38 0.14
C ALA A 142 3.17 -17.55 -0.83
N TYR A 143 4.02 -18.52 -0.52
CA TYR A 143 4.15 -19.75 -1.31
C TYR A 143 2.81 -20.51 -1.38
N LYS A 144 2.18 -20.72 -0.23
CA LYS A 144 0.88 -21.41 -0.13
C LYS A 144 -0.23 -20.65 -0.86
N PHE A 145 -0.24 -19.32 -0.76
CA PHE A 145 -1.15 -18.47 -1.53
C PHE A 145 -0.98 -18.64 -3.03
N CYS A 146 0.25 -18.63 -3.55
CA CYS A 146 0.51 -18.80 -4.99
C CYS A 146 0.17 -20.19 -5.53
N SER A 147 0.20 -21.21 -4.69
CA SER A 147 -0.27 -22.56 -5.06
C SER A 147 -1.79 -22.65 -5.18
N HIS A 148 -2.55 -21.67 -4.69
CA HIS A 148 -4.01 -21.68 -4.76
C HIS A 148 -4.52 -21.37 -6.18
N HIS A 149 -5.47 -22.16 -6.67
CA HIS A 149 -6.01 -22.06 -8.04
C HIS A 149 -6.66 -20.71 -8.35
N ALA A 150 -7.21 -20.02 -7.33
CA ALA A 150 -7.84 -18.70 -7.48
C ALA A 150 -6.86 -17.51 -7.29
N ALA A 151 -5.58 -17.78 -7.02
CA ALA A 151 -4.50 -16.79 -6.86
C ALA A 151 -3.63 -16.64 -8.12
N GLN A 152 -4.27 -16.68 -9.29
CA GLN A 152 -3.60 -16.65 -10.61
C GLN A 152 -3.66 -15.27 -11.27
N ARG A 153 -3.88 -14.19 -10.49
CA ARG A 153 -3.85 -12.84 -11.09
C ARG A 153 -2.40 -12.48 -11.45
N PRO A 154 -2.18 -11.67 -12.51
CA PRO A 154 -0.82 -11.33 -12.96
C PRO A 154 0.07 -10.70 -11.87
N GLY A 155 -0.52 -10.02 -10.88
CA GLY A 155 0.20 -9.43 -9.75
C GLY A 155 0.58 -10.43 -8.64
N ASP A 156 -0.18 -11.51 -8.47
CA ASP A 156 -0.07 -12.42 -7.31
C ASP A 156 1.30 -13.11 -7.27
N LEU A 157 1.76 -13.62 -8.41
CA LEU A 157 3.10 -14.23 -8.55
C LEU A 157 4.24 -13.22 -8.37
N ARG A 158 4.05 -11.97 -8.83
CA ARG A 158 5.03 -10.89 -8.67
C ARG A 158 5.24 -10.57 -7.19
N TYR A 159 4.17 -10.46 -6.41
CA TYR A 159 4.29 -10.13 -5.00
C TYR A 159 4.94 -11.27 -4.21
N ALA A 160 4.57 -12.52 -4.44
CA ALA A 160 5.16 -13.65 -3.73
C ALA A 160 6.63 -13.87 -4.06
N SER A 161 7.00 -13.73 -5.34
CA SER A 161 8.41 -13.78 -5.73
C SER A 161 9.21 -12.66 -5.06
N MET A 162 8.70 -11.42 -5.08
CA MET A 162 9.34 -10.31 -4.35
C MET A 162 9.56 -10.64 -2.88
N VAL A 163 8.53 -11.06 -2.14
CA VAL A 163 8.69 -11.45 -0.72
C VAL A 163 9.73 -12.57 -0.52
N SER A 164 9.80 -13.54 -1.43
CA SER A 164 10.81 -14.60 -1.40
C SER A 164 12.23 -14.03 -1.54
N TRP A 165 12.44 -13.12 -2.50
CA TRP A 165 13.71 -12.41 -2.67
C TRP A 165 14.11 -11.61 -1.41
N LEU A 166 13.14 -11.01 -0.71
CA LEU A 166 13.40 -10.22 0.50
C LEU A 166 13.90 -11.06 1.67
N THR A 167 13.45 -12.30 1.79
CA THR A 167 13.98 -13.20 2.82
C THR A 167 15.39 -13.68 2.50
N LEU A 168 15.72 -13.84 1.21
CA LEU A 168 17.06 -14.25 0.78
C LEU A 168 18.09 -13.13 0.90
N SER A 169 17.69 -11.87 0.69
CA SER A 169 18.62 -10.71 0.74
C SER A 169 18.97 -10.23 2.16
N ARG A 170 18.32 -10.80 3.19
CA ARG A 170 18.61 -10.51 4.61
C ARG A 170 19.48 -11.59 5.29
N ILE A 171 19.95 -12.58 4.53
CA ILE A 171 21.00 -13.54 4.91
C ILE A 171 22.34 -12.99 4.42
#